data_AF-A0AAD4N6X7-F1
#
_entry.id   AF-A0AAD4N6X7-F1
#
_cell.length_a   1.000
_cell.length_b   1.000
_cell.length_c   1.000
_cell.angle_alpha   90.00
_cell.angle_beta   90.00
_cell.angle_gamma   90.00
#
_symmetry.space_group_name_H-M   'P 1'
#
loop_
_entity.id
_entity.type
_entity.pdbx_description
1 polymer ?
#
loop_
_entity_poly.entity_id
_entity_poly.type
_entity_poly.pdbx_seq_one_letter_code
_entity_poly.pdbx_strand_id
1 'polypeptide(L)'
;MPLIFPLSNDMSQSHAAMYVKKHRSHRNHRYHHIHNRYKPKRYHLTLSIRNHNVTEAKFFRLVGVDNTVDFNVAPGKIFTNTYEVNRKGYWTLFVEFPGDRYAKSPRKIISRDSYSHWIMEVYYYPDSVGFSEWHKMHKILYN
;
A
#
# COMPACT_ATOMS: atom_id res chain seq x y z
N MET A 1 10.74 -39.16 73.89
CA MET A 1 11.54 -38.21 74.69
C MET A 1 11.08 -36.79 74.37
N PRO A 2 10.91 -35.91 75.38
CA PRO A 2 10.40 -34.54 75.22
C PRO A 2 11.55 -33.51 75.15
N LEU A 3 11.18 -32.20 75.18
CA LEU A 3 11.97 -30.99 75.55
C LEU A 3 12.64 -30.25 74.36
N ILE A 4 12.56 -28.92 74.13
CA ILE A 4 12.28 -27.72 74.95
C ILE A 4 11.92 -26.50 74.04
N PHE A 5 11.15 -25.56 74.61
CA PHE A 5 10.71 -24.17 74.29
C PHE A 5 11.81 -23.13 73.88
N PRO A 6 11.59 -21.77 73.78
CA PRO A 6 10.38 -20.92 73.86
C PRO A 6 10.24 -19.75 72.83
N LEU A 7 9.08 -19.09 72.95
CA LEU A 7 8.64 -17.72 72.65
C LEU A 7 9.67 -16.62 72.28
N SER A 8 9.23 -15.74 71.38
CA SER A 8 9.28 -14.28 71.62
C SER A 8 8.08 -13.57 70.95
N ASN A 9 7.31 -12.87 71.79
CA ASN A 9 6.29 -11.89 71.44
C ASN A 9 6.91 -10.60 70.85
N ASP A 10 6.23 -9.98 69.88
CA ASP A 10 5.95 -8.53 69.81
C ASP A 10 5.14 -8.28 68.52
N MET A 11 3.82 -8.10 68.57
CA MET A 11 3.06 -6.91 68.95
C MET A 11 3.15 -5.75 67.93
N SER A 12 2.14 -5.68 67.03
CA SER A 12 1.59 -4.44 66.45
C SER A 12 0.34 -4.81 65.63
N GLN A 13 -0.85 -4.74 66.23
CA GLN A 13 -1.88 -3.72 65.92
C GLN A 13 -2.17 -3.60 64.42
N SER A 14 -3.33 -4.01 63.92
CA SER A 14 -4.53 -3.19 64.02
C SER A 14 -5.78 -3.88 63.43
N HIS A 15 -6.90 -3.68 64.11
CA HIS A 15 -8.31 -3.66 63.67
C HIS A 15 -8.69 -4.35 62.35
N ALA A 16 -9.48 -5.43 62.34
CA ALA A 16 -10.91 -5.54 62.70
C ALA A 16 -11.87 -4.66 61.86
N ALA A 17 -13.03 -5.27 61.55
CA ALA A 17 -14.24 -4.75 60.91
C ALA A 17 -14.28 -4.85 59.37
N MET A 18 -14.93 -5.86 58.81
CA MET A 18 -16.39 -6.10 58.69
C MET A 18 -17.01 -5.45 57.43
N TYR A 19 -17.61 -6.34 56.61
CA TYR A 19 -18.81 -6.19 55.78
C TYR A 19 -18.94 -4.97 54.84
N VAL A 20 -19.06 -5.23 53.53
CA VAL A 20 -20.23 -4.88 52.70
C VAL A 20 -20.20 -5.66 51.37
N LYS A 21 -21.26 -6.44 51.11
CA LYS A 21 -21.60 -7.01 49.79
C LYS A 21 -21.71 -5.88 48.76
N LYS A 22 -21.00 -6.00 47.64
CA LYS A 22 -21.33 -5.23 46.43
C LYS A 22 -21.39 -6.17 45.23
N HIS A 23 -22.62 -6.52 44.85
CA HIS A 23 -22.96 -7.11 43.55
C HIS A 23 -22.31 -6.26 42.44
N ARG A 24 -21.26 -6.79 41.79
CA ARG A 24 -20.74 -6.21 40.56
C ARG A 24 -21.40 -6.92 39.38
N SER A 25 -22.42 -6.24 38.85
CA SER A 25 -22.92 -6.41 37.50
C SER A 25 -21.74 -6.35 36.52
N HIS A 26 -21.30 -7.50 36.02
CA HIS A 26 -20.42 -7.57 34.87
C HIS A 26 -21.24 -7.16 33.63
N ARG A 27 -21.28 -5.85 33.36
CA ARG A 27 -21.70 -5.33 32.06
C ARG A 27 -20.70 -5.84 31.03
N ASN A 28 -21.10 -6.89 30.32
CA ASN A 28 -20.49 -7.29 29.06
C ASN A 28 -20.76 -6.19 28.03
N HIS A 29 -19.93 -5.14 28.02
CA HIS A 29 -19.81 -4.28 26.86
C HIS A 29 -19.11 -5.10 25.77
N ARG A 30 -19.93 -5.83 25.00
CA ARG A 30 -19.53 -6.35 23.69
C ARG A 30 -19.16 -5.14 22.86
N TYR A 31 -17.86 -4.88 22.73
CA TYR A 31 -17.32 -4.11 21.63
C TYR A 31 -17.64 -4.90 20.37
N HIS A 32 -18.80 -4.64 19.78
CA HIS A 32 -18.98 -4.87 18.36
C HIS A 32 -18.05 -3.89 17.68
N HIS A 33 -16.79 -4.29 17.48
CA HIS A 33 -15.98 -3.74 16.42
C HIS A 33 -16.72 -4.08 15.13
N ILE A 34 -17.64 -3.18 14.76
CA ILE A 34 -18.13 -3.09 13.40
C ILE A 34 -16.86 -2.79 12.62
N HIS A 35 -16.24 -3.84 12.08
CA HIS A 35 -15.36 -3.71 10.94
C HIS A 35 -16.23 -3.06 9.88
N ASN A 36 -16.21 -1.73 9.84
CA ASN A 36 -16.70 -0.97 8.72
C ASN A 36 -15.95 -1.56 7.55
N ARG A 37 -16.63 -2.43 6.78
CA ARG A 37 -16.05 -3.07 5.60
C ARG A 37 -15.53 -1.90 4.81
N TYR A 38 -14.21 -1.79 4.72
CA TYR A 38 -13.55 -0.72 3.98
C TYR A 38 -13.99 -0.96 2.54
N LYS A 39 -15.12 -0.36 2.14
CA LYS A 39 -15.62 -0.50 0.78
C LYS A 39 -14.50 0.07 -0.08
N PRO A 40 -13.92 -0.70 -1.00
CA PRO A 40 -12.92 -0.17 -1.90
C PRO A 40 -13.55 1.02 -2.63
N LYS A 41 -13.19 2.24 -2.22
CA LYS A 41 -13.62 3.45 -2.91
C LYS A 41 -12.81 3.47 -4.19
N ARG A 42 -13.51 3.22 -5.29
CA ARG A 42 -12.95 3.33 -6.63
C ARG A 42 -12.33 4.71 -6.80
N TYR A 43 -11.20 4.77 -7.46
CA TYR A 43 -10.53 6.03 -7.79
C TYR A 43 -10.03 5.98 -9.22
N HIS A 44 -9.98 7.14 -9.85
CA HIS A 44 -9.42 7.30 -11.19
C HIS A 44 -7.93 7.59 -11.08
N LEU A 45 -7.13 6.79 -11.78
CA LEU A 45 -5.69 6.92 -11.85
C LEU A 45 -5.28 7.12 -13.30
N THR A 46 -4.68 8.26 -13.61
CA THR A 46 -4.11 8.56 -14.91
C THR A 46 -2.63 8.19 -14.91
N LEU A 47 -2.21 7.38 -15.88
CA LEU A 47 -0.80 7.05 -16.09
C LEU A 47 -0.38 7.44 -17.50
N SER A 48 0.76 8.14 -17.57
CA SER A 48 1.38 8.56 -18.81
C SER A 48 2.71 7.85 -18.99
N ILE A 49 2.97 7.32 -20.19
CA ILE A 49 4.24 6.71 -20.58
C ILE A 49 4.81 7.53 -21.73
N ARG A 50 5.96 8.15 -21.51
CA ARG A 50 6.68 8.91 -22.54
C ARG A 50 7.76 8.04 -23.14
N ASN A 51 7.65 7.77 -24.44
CA ASN A 51 8.70 7.10 -25.18
C ASN A 51 9.63 8.16 -25.77
N HIS A 52 10.89 8.21 -25.33
CA HIS A 52 11.85 9.17 -25.87
C HIS A 52 12.39 8.73 -27.23
N ASN A 53 12.88 7.50 -27.33
CA ASN A 53 13.62 7.03 -28.51
C ASN A 53 13.57 5.50 -28.72
N VAL A 54 12.67 4.77 -28.06
CA VAL A 54 12.51 3.33 -28.29
C VAL A 54 11.74 3.10 -29.60
N THR A 55 12.44 2.60 -30.62
CA THR A 55 11.90 2.36 -31.97
C THR A 55 11.55 0.89 -32.21
N GLU A 56 12.33 -0.02 -31.63
CA GLU A 56 12.26 -1.47 -31.93
C GLU A 56 11.27 -2.24 -31.05
N ALA A 57 10.51 -1.54 -30.20
CA ALA A 57 9.51 -2.19 -29.36
C ALA A 57 8.38 -2.75 -30.23
N LYS A 58 8.00 -4.00 -29.98
CA LYS A 58 6.81 -4.64 -30.55
C LYS A 58 5.55 -4.01 -29.98
N PHE A 59 5.50 -3.84 -28.66
CA PHE A 59 4.49 -3.08 -27.93
C PHE A 59 4.98 -2.78 -26.51
N PHE A 60 4.24 -1.89 -25.85
CA PHE A 60 4.36 -1.59 -24.44
C PHE A 60 3.18 -2.22 -23.71
N ARG A 61 3.42 -2.83 -22.55
CA ARG A 61 2.38 -3.42 -21.70
C ARG A 61 2.43 -2.79 -20.32
N LEU A 62 1.36 -2.12 -19.92
CA LEU A 62 1.22 -1.59 -18.57
C LEU A 62 0.33 -2.53 -17.76
N VAL A 63 0.91 -3.13 -16.72
CA VAL A 63 0.22 -4.04 -15.81
C VAL A 63 0.04 -3.35 -14.47
N GLY A 64 -1.20 -3.32 -14.01
CA GLY A 64 -1.61 -2.71 -12.76
C GLY A 64 -2.60 -3.56 -12.00
N VAL A 65 -3.11 -2.99 -10.92
CA VAL A 65 -4.17 -3.58 -10.12
C VAL A 65 -5.42 -3.77 -10.97
N ASP A 66 -5.73 -5.03 -11.28
CA ASP A 66 -6.93 -5.45 -12.03
C ASP A 66 -7.03 -4.80 -13.42
N ASN A 67 -5.92 -4.25 -13.93
CA ASN A 67 -5.82 -3.54 -15.19
C ASN A 67 -4.59 -4.04 -15.95
N THR A 68 -4.75 -4.30 -17.24
CA THR A 68 -3.65 -4.58 -18.16
C THR A 68 -3.99 -3.95 -19.49
N VAL A 69 -3.04 -3.22 -20.07
CA VAL A 69 -3.20 -2.63 -21.39
C VAL A 69 -1.93 -2.81 -22.20
N ASP A 70 -2.11 -3.21 -23.45
CA ASP A 70 -1.06 -3.26 -24.44
C ASP A 70 -1.28 -2.09 -25.40
N PHE A 71 -0.22 -1.35 -25.71
CA PHE A 71 -0.29 -0.17 -26.55
C PHE A 71 1.02 0.05 -27.30
N ASN A 72 0.92 0.81 -28.40
CA ASN A 72 2.06 1.27 -29.17
C ASN A 72 2.20 2.77 -28.99
N VAL A 73 3.42 3.23 -28.76
CA VAL A 73 3.74 4.66 -28.67
C VAL A 73 5.00 4.92 -29.48
N ALA A 74 4.88 5.80 -30.48
CA ALA A 74 6.01 6.18 -31.31
C ALA A 74 7.07 6.95 -30.50
N PRO A 75 8.35 6.93 -30.93
CA PRO A 75 9.39 7.77 -30.36
C PRO A 75 8.99 9.25 -30.30
N GLY A 76 9.33 9.93 -29.20
CA GLY A 76 8.97 11.32 -28.92
C GLY A 76 7.51 11.54 -28.55
N LYS A 77 6.67 10.49 -28.47
CA LYS A 77 5.25 10.59 -28.11
C LYS A 77 4.97 10.09 -26.70
N ILE A 78 3.79 10.44 -26.22
CA ILE A 78 3.30 10.09 -24.88
C ILE A 78 1.98 9.33 -25.03
N PHE A 79 1.92 8.14 -24.44
CA PHE A 79 0.68 7.45 -24.19
C PHE A 79 0.12 7.92 -22.85
N THR A 80 -1.18 8.24 -22.77
CA THR A 80 -1.84 8.60 -21.52
C THR A 80 -3.18 7.91 -21.45
N ASN A 81 -3.47 7.26 -20.33
CA ASN A 81 -4.76 6.62 -20.11
C ASN A 81 -5.18 6.71 -18.64
N THR A 82 -6.50 6.70 -18.40
CA THR A 82 -7.09 6.77 -17.06
C THR A 82 -7.79 5.46 -16.73
N TYR A 83 -7.40 4.88 -15.61
CA TYR A 83 -7.87 3.58 -15.13
C TYR A 83 -8.82 3.80 -13.94
N GLU A 84 -9.88 3.00 -13.89
CA GLU A 84 -10.69 2.87 -12.67
C GLU A 84 -10.04 1.78 -11.79
N VAL A 85 -9.63 2.17 -10.59
CA VAL A 85 -8.86 1.31 -9.69
C VAL A 85 -9.60 1.14 -8.37
N ASN A 86 -9.69 -0.10 -7.91
CA ASN A 86 -10.48 -0.44 -6.72
C ASN A 86 -9.64 -0.58 -5.45
N ARG A 87 -8.32 -0.77 -5.56
CA ARG A 87 -7.45 -1.01 -4.40
C ARG A 87 -6.04 -0.50 -4.65
N LYS A 88 -5.30 -0.32 -3.56
CA LYS A 88 -3.85 -0.08 -3.60
C LYS A 88 -3.14 -1.28 -4.24
N GLY A 89 -2.13 -1.02 -5.05
CA GLY A 89 -1.24 -2.08 -5.52
C GLY A 89 -0.21 -1.61 -6.55
N TYR A 90 0.46 -2.60 -7.15
CA TYR A 90 1.63 -2.38 -7.98
C TYR A 90 1.26 -2.06 -9.43
N TRP A 91 2.04 -1.17 -10.01
CA TRP A 91 2.04 -0.80 -11.42
C TRP A 91 3.44 -1.02 -11.99
N THR A 92 3.51 -1.68 -13.14
CA THR A 92 4.76 -2.03 -13.82
C THR A 92 4.57 -1.90 -15.32
N LEU A 93 5.52 -1.25 -15.98
CA LEU A 93 5.60 -1.18 -17.43
C LEU A 93 6.54 -2.26 -17.96
N PHE A 94 6.12 -2.90 -19.04
CA PHE A 94 6.92 -3.81 -19.83
C PHE A 94 7.08 -3.24 -21.23
N VAL A 95 8.27 -3.42 -21.80
CA VAL A 95 8.57 -3.09 -23.19
C VAL A 95 8.99 -4.40 -23.85
N GLU A 96 8.17 -4.93 -24.75
CA GLU A 96 8.49 -6.15 -25.46
C GLU A 96 9.17 -5.84 -26.79
N PHE A 97 10.17 -6.64 -27.13
CA PHE A 97 10.97 -6.56 -28.35
C PHE A 97 10.81 -7.85 -29.17
N PRO A 98 11.15 -7.81 -30.47
CA PRO A 98 11.29 -9.03 -31.26
C PRO A 98 12.26 -10.04 -30.62
N GLY A 99 11.98 -11.33 -30.83
CA GLY A 99 12.78 -12.44 -30.29
C GLY A 99 12.54 -12.72 -28.81
N ASP A 100 11.31 -12.52 -28.32
CA ASP A 100 10.85 -12.82 -26.95
C ASP A 100 11.67 -12.15 -25.84
N ARG A 101 12.30 -11.01 -26.15
CA ARG A 101 13.01 -10.18 -25.19
C ARG A 101 12.09 -9.11 -24.64
N TYR A 102 12.21 -8.81 -23.35
CA TYR A 102 11.48 -7.70 -22.75
C TYR A 102 12.31 -6.97 -21.71
N ALA A 103 12.01 -5.67 -21.55
CA ALA A 103 12.50 -4.85 -20.46
C ALA A 103 11.35 -4.55 -19.49
N LYS A 104 11.68 -4.40 -18.20
CA LYS A 104 10.69 -4.21 -17.14
C LYS A 104 11.06 -3.02 -16.28
N SER A 105 10.10 -2.14 -16.02
CA SER A 105 10.30 -0.97 -15.18
C SER A 105 10.35 -1.33 -13.68
N PRO A 106 10.88 -0.42 -12.85
CA PRO A 106 10.64 -0.45 -11.41
C PRO A 106 9.13 -0.49 -11.10
N ARG A 107 8.77 -1.22 -10.04
CA ARG A 107 7.38 -1.37 -9.59
C ARG A 107 6.99 -0.14 -8.77
N LYS A 108 5.82 0.45 -9.05
CA LYS A 108 5.25 1.53 -8.23
C LYS A 108 4.01 1.09 -7.51
N ILE A 109 3.97 1.30 -6.19
CA ILE A 109 2.74 1.11 -5.42
C ILE A 109 1.95 2.41 -5.48
N ILE A 110 0.73 2.35 -5.99
CA ILE A 110 -0.19 3.50 -6.06
C ILE A 110 -1.45 3.12 -5.30
N SER A 111 -1.98 4.08 -4.54
CA SER A 111 -3.20 3.94 -3.75
C SER A 111 -4.14 5.11 -4.00
N ARG A 112 -5.36 5.03 -3.45
CA ARG A 112 -6.35 6.10 -3.53
C ARG A 112 -5.84 7.45 -2.99
N ASP A 113 -5.00 7.41 -1.95
CA ASP A 113 -4.48 8.63 -1.30
C ASP A 113 -3.21 9.16 -1.98
N SER A 114 -2.77 8.51 -3.06
CA SER A 114 -1.64 8.96 -3.87
C SER A 114 -2.07 10.02 -4.91
N TYR A 115 -1.11 10.65 -5.58
CA TYR A 115 -1.41 11.53 -6.71
C TYR A 115 -2.24 10.80 -7.77
N SER A 116 -3.19 11.51 -8.39
CA SER A 116 -4.08 10.94 -9.40
C SER A 116 -3.43 10.78 -10.76
N HIS A 117 -2.28 11.43 -11.01
CA HIS A 117 -1.57 11.38 -12.29
C HIS A 117 -0.08 11.16 -12.09
N TRP A 118 0.45 10.14 -12.75
CA TRP A 118 1.88 9.82 -12.78
C TRP A 118 2.38 9.67 -14.20
N ILE A 119 3.64 10.03 -14.43
CA ILE A 119 4.35 9.79 -15.68
C ILE A 119 5.57 8.90 -15.42
N MET A 120 5.89 8.06 -16.40
CA MET A 120 7.16 7.37 -16.51
C MET A 120 7.75 7.65 -17.89
N GLU A 121 9.06 7.81 -17.93
CA GLU A 121 9.81 8.02 -19.16
C GLU A 121 10.61 6.77 -19.49
N VAL A 122 10.64 6.41 -20.78
CA VAL A 122 11.31 5.24 -21.30
C VAL A 122 12.37 5.69 -22.30
N TYR A 123 13.57 5.18 -22.12
CA TYR A 123 14.74 5.53 -22.91
C TYR A 123 15.34 4.28 -23.51
N TYR A 124 15.86 4.41 -24.72
CA TYR A 124 16.74 3.44 -25.33
C TYR A 124 18.18 3.95 -25.19
N TYR A 125 19.02 3.13 -24.56
CA TYR A 125 20.47 3.22 -24.62
C TYR A 125 20.95 2.13 -25.59
N PRO A 126 22.16 2.25 -26.17
CA PRO A 126 22.74 1.15 -26.95
C PRO A 126 22.61 -0.17 -26.17
N ASP A 127 21.90 -1.13 -26.74
CA ASP A 127 21.64 -2.48 -26.22
C ASP A 127 20.79 -2.59 -24.94
N SER A 128 20.19 -1.51 -24.43
CA SER A 128 19.37 -1.59 -23.22
C SER A 128 18.25 -0.55 -23.15
N VAL A 129 17.17 -0.88 -22.44
CA VAL A 129 16.07 0.05 -22.16
C VAL A 129 16.18 0.54 -20.73
N GLY A 130 16.22 1.85 -20.57
CA GLY A 130 16.12 2.53 -19.28
C GLY A 130 14.71 3.00 -18.98
N PHE A 131 14.38 3.04 -17.69
CA PHE A 131 13.15 3.60 -17.17
C PHE A 131 13.49 4.69 -16.17
N SER A 132 12.80 5.82 -16.25
CA SER A 132 12.81 6.78 -15.16
C SER A 132 12.07 6.23 -13.95
N GLU A 133 12.25 6.88 -12.81
CA GLU A 133 11.30 6.77 -11.71
C GLU A 133 9.91 7.30 -12.12
N TRP A 134 8.90 6.90 -11.36
CA TRP A 134 7.55 7.46 -11.55
C TRP A 134 7.48 8.87 -10.98
N HIS A 135 7.28 9.85 -11.87
CA HIS A 135 7.14 11.25 -11.51
C HIS A 135 5.66 11.61 -11.33
N LYS A 136 5.36 12.33 -10.26
CA LYS A 136 4.02 12.87 -10.02
C LYS A 136 3.74 14.00 -11.00
N MET A 137 2.59 13.97 -11.65
CA MET A 137 2.12 15.10 -12.44
C MET A 137 1.20 15.95 -11.57
N HIS A 138 1.55 17.22 -11.41
CA HIS A 138 0.66 18.17 -10.75
C HIS A 138 -0.52 18.44 -11.67
N LYS A 139 -1.73 18.39 -11.12
CA LYS A 139 -2.91 18.88 -11.82
C LYS A 139 -2.68 20.36 -12.07
N ILE A 140 -2.49 20.75 -13.33
CA ILE A 140 -2.50 22.17 -13.69
C ILE A 140 -3.94 22.62 -13.44
N LEU A 141 -4.16 23.28 -12.30
CA LEU A 141 -5.38 24.04 -12.08
C LEU A 141 -5.25 25.26 -12.98
N TYR A 142 -5.91 25.23 -14.15
CA TYR A 142 -6.17 26.46 -14.88
C TYR A 142 -7.09 27.30 -14.00
N ASN A 143 -6.57 28.42 -13.50
CA ASN A 143 -7.39 29.51 -12.94
C ASN A 143 -8.04 30.27 -14.09
#